data_AF-A0A2J8TZ53-F1
#
_entry.id   AF-A0A2J8TZ53-F1
#
_cell.length_a   1.000
_cell.length_b   1.000
_cell.length_c   1.000
_cell.angle_alpha   90.00
_cell.angle_beta   90.00
_cell.angle_gamma   90.00
#
_symmetry.space_group_name_H-M   'P 1'
#
loop_
_entity.id
_entity.type
_entity.pdbx_description
1 polymer ?
#
loop_
_entity_poly.entity_id
_entity_poly.type
_entity_poly.pdbx_seq_one_letter_code
_entity_poly.pdbx_strand_id
1 'polypeptide(L)'
;MAPTQGPRAPLEFGGPLGAAALLLLLPATMFHLLLAARSGPARLLGPPAYLPGLEALWSPRALLLWLAWLGLQAALYLLPARKVAEGQELKDESRLRYPINGA
;
A
#
# COMPACT_ATOMS: atom_id res chain seq x y z
N MET A 1 14.12 -28.84 29.03
CA MET A 1 14.70 -28.72 27.68
C MET A 1 14.19 -27.43 27.06
N ALA A 2 15.05 -26.45 26.80
CA ALA A 2 14.65 -25.19 26.18
C ALA A 2 14.28 -25.43 24.70
N PRO A 3 13.26 -24.77 24.14
CA PRO A 3 12.92 -24.90 22.74
C PRO A 3 14.11 -24.40 21.90
N THR A 4 14.65 -25.28 21.07
CA THR A 4 15.68 -24.93 20.09
C THR A 4 15.09 -23.94 19.10
N GLN A 5 15.54 -22.68 19.15
CA GLN A 5 15.17 -21.69 18.16
C GLN A 5 15.69 -22.18 16.81
N GLY A 6 14.76 -22.51 15.89
CA GLY A 6 15.10 -22.82 14.51
C GLY A 6 15.87 -21.66 13.84
N PRO A 7 16.44 -21.87 12.65
CA PRO A 7 17.16 -20.81 11.94
C PRO A 7 16.28 -19.57 11.83
N ARG A 8 16.73 -18.44 12.39
CA ARG A 8 16.01 -17.17 12.27
C ARG A 8 15.89 -16.85 10.78
N ALA A 9 14.67 -16.61 10.33
CA ALA A 9 14.44 -16.13 8.97
C ALA A 9 15.33 -14.88 8.74
N PRO A 10 15.95 -14.74 7.55
CA PRO A 10 16.75 -13.58 7.23
C PRO A 10 15.95 -12.30 7.51
N LEU A 11 16.57 -11.32 8.18
CA LEU A 11 15.92 -10.04 8.40
C LEU A 11 15.80 -9.33 7.05
N GLU A 12 14.59 -9.28 6.52
CA GLU A 12 14.30 -8.56 5.28
C GLU A 12 14.41 -7.04 5.50
N PHE A 13 14.64 -6.30 4.42
CA PHE A 13 14.61 -4.82 4.41
C PHE A 13 15.52 -4.15 5.45
N GLY A 14 16.70 -4.73 5.74
CA GLY A 14 17.63 -4.18 6.73
C GLY A 14 17.15 -4.32 8.18
N GLY A 15 16.20 -5.22 8.44
CA GLY A 15 15.62 -5.44 9.76
C GLY A 15 14.68 -4.32 10.22
N PRO A 16 14.34 -4.27 11.52
CA PRO A 16 13.38 -3.31 12.07
C PRO A 16 13.72 -1.84 11.75
N LEU A 17 14.99 -1.47 11.77
CA LEU A 17 15.42 -0.10 11.47
C LEU A 17 15.23 0.24 10.00
N GLY A 18 15.60 -0.67 9.09
CA GLY A 18 15.41 -0.45 7.66
C GLY A 18 13.93 -0.43 7.27
N ALA A 19 13.10 -1.29 7.86
CA ALA A 19 11.65 -1.24 7.68
C ALA A 19 11.04 0.07 8.20
N ALA A 20 11.46 0.55 9.37
CA ALA A 20 11.03 1.84 9.90
C ALA A 20 11.45 3.01 9.00
N ALA A 21 12.67 2.97 8.46
CA ALA A 21 13.14 3.96 7.49
C ALA A 21 12.30 3.93 6.21
N LEU A 22 11.99 2.74 5.66
CA LEU A 22 11.17 2.60 4.45
C LEU A 22 9.74 3.12 4.64
N LEU A 23 9.15 2.97 5.83
CA LEU A 23 7.82 3.50 6.16
C LEU A 23 7.74 5.02 5.95
N LEU A 24 8.85 5.74 6.16
CA LEU A 24 8.94 7.19 5.95
C LEU A 24 9.46 7.55 4.56
N LEU A 25 10.49 6.85 4.08
CA LEU A 25 11.16 7.14 2.81
C LEU A 25 10.25 6.89 1.61
N LEU A 26 9.40 5.85 1.64
CA LEU A 26 8.51 5.53 0.51
C LEU A 26 7.44 6.61 0.29
N PRO A 27 6.65 7.04 1.30
CA PRO A 27 5.73 8.17 1.14
C PRO A 27 6.44 9.47 0.77
N ALA A 28 7.61 9.76 1.38
CA ALA A 28 8.38 10.96 1.06
C ALA A 28 8.85 10.98 -0.40
N THR A 29 9.30 9.84 -0.92
CA THR A 29 9.69 9.68 -2.33
C THR A 29 8.49 9.90 -3.25
N MET A 30 7.35 9.26 -2.96
CA MET A 30 6.12 9.48 -3.72
C MET A 30 5.72 10.96 -3.74
N PHE A 31 5.77 11.63 -2.59
CA PHE A 31 5.45 13.06 -2.49
C PHE A 31 6.42 13.93 -3.30
N HIS A 32 7.72 13.65 -3.21
CA HIS A 32 8.75 14.32 -4.03
C HIS A 32 8.47 14.16 -5.53
N LEU A 33 8.14 12.94 -5.98
CA LEU A 33 7.80 12.67 -7.38
C LEU A 33 6.55 13.44 -7.84
N LEU A 34 5.52 13.54 -6.99
CA LEU A 34 4.32 14.32 -7.30
C LEU A 34 4.63 15.82 -7.43
N LEU A 35 5.47 16.37 -6.55
CA LEU A 35 5.90 17.77 -6.63
C LEU A 35 6.76 18.02 -7.87
N ALA A 36 7.71 17.13 -8.16
CA ALA A 36 8.53 17.19 -9.35
C ALA A 36 7.65 17.17 -10.62
N ALA A 37 6.72 16.23 -10.73
CA ALA A 37 5.82 16.12 -11.89
C ALA A 37 4.91 17.34 -12.08
N ARG A 38 4.53 18.03 -11.00
CA ARG A 38 3.75 19.27 -11.06
C ARG A 38 4.59 20.51 -11.30
N SER A 39 5.91 20.42 -11.18
CA SER A 39 6.83 21.52 -11.48
C SER A 39 7.07 21.60 -12.99
N GLY A 40 7.07 22.80 -13.57
CA GLY A 40 7.25 23.02 -15.00
C GLY A 40 8.44 22.26 -15.63
N PRO A 41 9.66 22.28 -15.04
CA PRO A 41 10.80 21.58 -15.61
C PRO A 41 10.91 20.09 -15.22
N ALA A 42 9.98 19.55 -14.42
CA ALA A 42 9.93 18.13 -14.00
C ALA A 42 11.28 17.56 -13.51
N ARG A 43 12.07 18.36 -12.78
CA ARG A 43 13.40 17.95 -12.33
C ARG A 43 13.29 16.90 -11.22
N LEU A 44 13.83 15.71 -11.49
CA LEU A 44 13.85 14.60 -10.54
C LEU A 44 14.85 14.82 -9.41
N LEU A 45 16.00 15.40 -9.74
CA LEU A 45 17.12 15.63 -8.83
C LEU A 45 17.11 17.08 -8.35
N GLY A 46 17.18 17.25 -7.04
CA GLY A 46 17.16 18.56 -6.37
C GLY A 46 15.90 18.76 -5.52
N PRO A 47 15.89 19.80 -4.67
CA PRO A 47 14.74 20.10 -3.82
C PRO A 47 13.52 20.51 -4.67
N PRO A 48 12.29 20.21 -4.22
CA PRO A 48 11.10 20.66 -4.91
C PRO A 48 11.07 22.20 -4.96
N ALA A 49 10.67 22.75 -6.12
CA ALA A 49 10.62 24.20 -6.32
C ALA A 49 9.59 24.91 -5.41
N TYR A 50 8.61 24.16 -4.89
CA TYR A 50 7.54 24.65 -4.04
C TYR A 50 7.06 23.54 -3.09
N LEU A 51 6.83 23.89 -1.83
CA LEU A 51 6.17 23.02 -0.85
C LEU A 51 4.77 23.57 -0.57
N PRO A 52 3.71 22.79 -0.82
CA PRO A 52 2.35 23.21 -0.51
C PRO A 52 2.13 23.34 1.00
N GLY A 53 1.33 24.31 1.41
CA GLY A 53 0.83 24.36 2.79
C GLY A 53 -0.07 23.15 3.11
N LEU A 54 -0.16 22.79 4.39
CA LEU A 54 -0.94 21.62 4.85
C LEU A 54 -2.42 21.69 4.42
N GLU A 55 -2.99 22.90 4.39
CA GLU A 55 -4.35 23.15 3.91
C GLU A 55 -4.56 22.74 2.44
N ALA A 56 -3.52 22.83 1.60
CA ALA A 56 -3.60 22.39 0.21
C ALA A 56 -3.52 20.86 0.06
N LEU A 57 -3.07 20.16 1.10
CA LEU A 57 -2.98 18.70 1.14
C LEU A 57 -4.26 18.05 1.69
N TRP A 58 -5.14 18.82 2.31
CA TRP A 58 -6.35 18.33 2.94
C TRP A 58 -7.62 18.86 2.28
N SER A 59 -8.58 17.98 2.03
CA SER A 59 -9.90 18.38 1.55
C SER A 59 -10.96 17.41 2.09
N PRO A 60 -11.94 17.89 2.89
CA PRO A 60 -13.04 17.04 3.35
C PRO A 60 -13.82 16.41 2.19
N ARG A 61 -13.95 17.13 1.07
CA ARG A 61 -14.61 16.61 -0.14
C ARG A 61 -13.82 15.47 -0.76
N ALA A 62 -12.49 15.60 -0.85
CA ALA A 62 -11.64 14.53 -1.37
C ALA A 62 -11.71 13.27 -0.47
N LEU A 63 -11.73 13.45 0.85
CA LEU A 63 -11.92 12.35 1.80
C LEU A 63 -13.26 11.63 1.59
N LEU A 64 -14.36 12.39 1.48
CA LEU A 64 -15.69 11.82 1.23
C LEU A 64 -15.75 11.06 -0.10
N LEU A 65 -15.18 11.62 -1.17
CA LEU A 65 -15.09 10.94 -2.47
C LEU A 65 -14.27 9.65 -2.37
N TRP A 66 -13.14 9.68 -1.67
CA TRP A 66 -12.29 8.51 -1.47
C TRP A 66 -13.01 7.41 -0.68
N LEU A 67 -13.72 7.78 0.40
CA LEU A 67 -14.50 6.84 1.20
C LEU A 67 -15.69 6.26 0.43
N ALA A 68 -16.41 7.09 -0.32
CA ALA A 68 -17.51 6.65 -1.17
C ALA A 68 -17.00 5.67 -2.25
N TRP A 69 -15.85 5.98 -2.86
CA TRP A 69 -15.22 5.10 -3.83
C TRP A 69 -14.78 3.77 -3.22
N LEU A 70 -14.12 3.79 -2.05
CA LEU A 70 -13.73 2.57 -1.33
C LEU A 70 -14.95 1.74 -0.96
N GLY A 71 -16.02 2.38 -0.47
CA GLY A 71 -17.29 1.74 -0.15
C GLY A 71 -17.93 1.10 -1.38
N LEU A 72 -17.89 1.76 -2.53
CA LEU A 72 -18.34 1.19 -3.80
C LEU A 72 -17.52 -0.05 -4.19
N GLN A 73 -16.19 0.02 -4.11
CA GLN A 73 -15.32 -1.13 -4.40
C GLN A 73 -15.64 -2.33 -3.48
N ALA A 74 -15.85 -2.08 -2.19
CA ALA A 74 -16.27 -3.11 -1.23
C ALA A 74 -17.66 -3.68 -1.57
N ALA A 75 -18.64 -2.83 -1.93
CA ALA A 75 -19.97 -3.28 -2.33
C ALA A 75 -19.94 -4.16 -3.59
N LEU A 76 -19.15 -3.76 -4.60
CA LEU A 76 -18.95 -4.53 -5.83
C LEU A 76 -18.29 -5.89 -5.56
N TYR A 77 -17.31 -5.93 -4.66
CA TYR A 77 -16.67 -7.18 -4.24
C TYR A 77 -17.64 -8.15 -3.55
N LEU A 78 -18.64 -7.64 -2.82
CA LEU A 78 -19.63 -8.45 -2.11
C LEU A 78 -20.79 -8.95 -2.99
N LEU A 79 -20.85 -8.56 -4.27
CA LEU A 79 -21.91 -9.01 -5.17
C LEU A 79 -21.95 -10.55 -5.27
N PRO A 80 -23.17 -11.14 -5.31
CA PRO A 80 -23.36 -12.59 -5.21
C PRO A 80 -22.93 -13.38 -6.46
N ALA A 81 -22.82 -12.73 -7.63
CA ALA A 81 -22.42 -13.36 -8.89
C ALA A 81 -20.89 -13.57 -8.95
N ARG A 82 -20.37 -14.45 -8.10
CA ARG A 82 -18.92 -14.61 -7.88
C ARG A 82 -18.40 -16.00 -8.16
N LYS A 83 -17.34 -16.08 -8.96
CA LYS A 83 -16.59 -17.33 -9.15
C LYS A 83 -15.65 -17.49 -7.97
N VAL A 84 -15.69 -18.65 -7.32
CA VAL A 84 -14.79 -18.96 -6.21
C VAL A 84 -13.56 -19.67 -6.78
N ALA A 85 -12.40 -19.05 -6.66
CA ALA A 85 -11.11 -19.63 -7.01
C ALA A 85 -10.41 -20.16 -5.75
N GLU A 86 -9.63 -21.22 -5.91
CA GLU A 86 -8.78 -21.73 -4.83
C GLU A 86 -7.38 -21.10 -4.92
N GLY A 87 -6.87 -20.71 -3.75
CA GLY A 87 -5.54 -20.14 -3.59
C GLY A 87 -4.41 -21.17 -3.65
N GLN A 88 -3.22 -20.66 -3.38
CA GLN A 88 -2.06 -21.49 -3.09
C GLN A 88 -2.30 -22.32 -1.83
N GLU A 89 -1.77 -23.54 -1.83
CA GLU A 89 -1.81 -24.44 -0.69
C GLU A 89 -0.95 -23.88 0.45
N LEU A 90 -1.56 -23.82 1.64
CA LEU A 90 -0.92 -23.38 2.86
C LEU A 90 -0.07 -24.52 3.45
N LYS A 91 0.73 -24.21 4.47
CA LYS A 91 1.60 -25.20 5.14
C LYS A 91 0.84 -26.34 5.83
N ASP A 92 -0.45 -26.14 6.05
CA ASP A 92 -1.39 -27.11 6.64
C ASP A 92 -2.23 -27.85 5.58
N GLU A 93 -1.79 -27.83 4.31
CA GLU A 93 -2.47 -28.44 3.15
C GLU A 93 -3.85 -27.85 2.82
N SER A 94 -4.27 -26.81 3.56
CA SER A 94 -5.53 -26.12 3.30
C SER A 94 -5.38 -25.10 2.17
N ARG A 95 -6.51 -24.78 1.52
CA ARG A 95 -6.57 -23.77 0.44
C ARG A 95 -7.57 -22.68 0.79
N LEU A 96 -7.14 -21.43 0.68
CA LEU A 96 -8.02 -20.27 0.84
C LEU A 96 -8.93 -20.13 -0.38
N ARG A 97 -10.21 -19.84 -0.13
CA ARG A 97 -11.22 -19.62 -1.17
C ARG A 97 -11.38 -18.14 -1.43
N TYR A 98 -11.15 -17.72 -2.66
CA TYR A 98 -11.25 -16.34 -3.11
C TYR A 98 -12.46 -16.17 -4.02
N PRO A 99 -13.56 -15.57 -3.55
CA PRO A 99 -14.62 -15.12 -4.44
C PRO A 99 -14.13 -13.93 -5.26
N ILE A 100 -14.03 -14.09 -6.58
CA ILE A 100 -13.48 -13.10 -7.51
C ILE A 100 -14.54 -12.69 -8.53
N ASN A 101 -14.74 -11.38 -8.67
CA ASN A 101 -15.76 -10.74 -9.52
C ASN A 101 -15.18 -9.85 -10.63
N GLY A 102 -13.85 -9.69 -10.70
CA GLY A 102 -13.18 -8.77 -11.63
C GLY A 102 -12.46 -9.46 -12.78
N ALA A 103 -12.94 -10.62 -13.21
CA ALA A 103 -12.35 -11.41 -14.31
C ALA A 103 -12.68 -10.81 -15.68
#